data_AF-A0A8H7PE25-F1
#
_entry.id   AF-A0A8H7PE25-F1
#
_cell.length_a   1.000
_cell.length_b   1.000
_cell.length_c   1.000
_cell.angle_alpha   90.00
_cell.angle_beta   90.00
_cell.angle_gamma   90.00
#
_symmetry.space_group_name_H-M   'P 1'
#
loop_
_entity.id
_entity.type
_entity.pdbx_description
1 polymer ?
#
loop_
_entity_poly.entity_id
_entity_poly.type
_entity_poly.pdbx_seq_one_letter_code
_entity_poly.pdbx_strand_id
1 'polypeptide(L)'
;MVEEEAQYQAIRHNNRIWRIPIRNINNTNVVLFSDIQSFIPSATGVVSNDKLIPFVIDASTGAQLIPKRIEVTYAGTNIWDILYSEVNDQETSVRIALLESKYEDLINRLDRILPGNTGHQPPYPLFHSRTQVDEDGTDSSGSFESPTTGLRHDSVDIQSNDNDELSVESENNACEIVSYSMDSCDDLRHNPIANLAVAAESVEHTTTITNNNQDAMVPGSGDPDEPPSYENSILGNIRTLTEKLLEFESHIANRHKSPRWLAERNEWLHRTPGNIEQFAFQLVELEMALLWTAVAETWLNERETWLNLVMNARSLRHLAGALVSLERHTLVLDETWSSIRERWINELLEMVVLPFSHP
;
A
#
# COMPACT_ATOMS: atom_id res chain seq x y z
N MET A 1 -1.49 -47.47 -33.46
CA MET A 1 -1.23 -46.43 -32.45
C MET A 1 -0.60 -45.29 -33.20
N VAL A 2 -1.31 -44.16 -33.32
CA VAL A 2 -0.73 -42.94 -33.90
C VAL A 2 0.12 -42.35 -32.78
N GLU A 3 1.43 -42.23 -32.99
CA GLU A 3 2.30 -41.50 -32.07
C GLU A 3 1.89 -40.03 -32.14
N GLU A 4 1.27 -39.54 -31.06
CA GLU A 4 0.89 -38.14 -30.94
C GLU A 4 2.17 -37.32 -30.80
N GLU A 5 2.46 -36.47 -31.78
CA GLU A 5 3.66 -35.63 -31.75
C GLU A 5 3.62 -34.75 -30.50
N ALA A 6 4.63 -34.87 -29.65
CA ALA A 6 4.74 -34.09 -28.44
C ALA A 6 4.79 -32.58 -28.79
N GLN A 7 3.81 -31.82 -28.29
CA GLN A 7 3.74 -30.38 -28.49
C GLN A 7 4.52 -29.63 -27.40
N TYR A 8 5.17 -28.53 -27.77
CA TYR A 8 5.99 -27.73 -26.87
C TYR A 8 5.69 -26.24 -27.00
N GLN A 9 5.75 -25.52 -25.88
CA GLN A 9 5.68 -24.07 -25.80
C GLN A 9 7.09 -23.50 -25.60
N ALA A 10 7.46 -22.51 -26.41
CA ALA A 10 8.75 -21.85 -26.30
C ALA A 10 8.72 -20.76 -25.23
N ILE A 11 9.71 -20.76 -24.32
CA ILE A 11 9.84 -19.79 -23.24
C ILE A 11 11.26 -19.22 -23.21
N ARG A 12 11.41 -17.90 -23.16
CA ARG A 12 12.68 -17.18 -23.15
C ARG A 12 13.03 -16.72 -21.73
N HIS A 13 14.29 -16.93 -21.37
CA HIS A 13 14.91 -16.44 -20.13
C HIS A 13 16.41 -16.26 -20.33
N ASN A 14 16.97 -15.11 -19.95
CA ASN A 14 18.40 -14.79 -20.10
C ASN A 14 18.96 -15.09 -21.49
N ASN A 15 18.24 -14.65 -22.53
CA ASN A 15 18.58 -14.87 -23.94
C ASN A 15 18.68 -16.35 -24.38
N ARG A 16 18.15 -17.28 -23.57
CA ARG A 16 18.01 -18.70 -23.91
C ARG A 16 16.54 -19.06 -24.07
N ILE A 17 16.24 -19.95 -25.01
CA ILE A 17 14.88 -20.45 -25.28
C ILE A 17 14.77 -21.89 -24.78
N TRP A 18 13.80 -22.12 -23.90
CA TRP A 18 13.41 -23.41 -23.35
C TRP A 18 12.14 -23.92 -24.05
N ARG A 19 12.00 -25.23 -24.18
CA ARG A 19 10.80 -25.88 -24.73
C ARG A 19 10.09 -26.63 -23.61
N ILE A 20 8.95 -26.11 -23.18
CA ILE A 20 8.16 -26.69 -22.09
C ILE A 20 7.03 -27.55 -22.69
N PRO A 21 6.84 -28.80 -22.23
CA PRO A 21 5.82 -29.68 -22.79
C PRO A 21 4.41 -29.13 -22.56
N ILE A 22 3.58 -29.18 -23.60
CA ILE A 22 2.16 -28.86 -23.52
C ILE A 22 1.42 -30.16 -23.17
N ARG A 23 0.59 -30.12 -22.12
CA ARG A 23 -0.20 -31.27 -21.67
C ARG A 23 -1.67 -31.03 -22.00
N ASN A 24 -2.36 -32.06 -22.47
CA ASN A 24 -3.81 -32.02 -22.61
C ASN A 24 -4.44 -32.49 -21.29
N ILE A 25 -5.08 -31.57 -20.56
CA ILE A 25 -5.76 -31.87 -19.30
C ILE A 25 -7.20 -31.38 -19.44
N ASN A 26 -8.17 -32.26 -19.26
CA ASN A 26 -9.61 -31.96 -19.41
C ASN A 26 -9.96 -31.34 -20.77
N ASN A 27 -9.33 -31.82 -21.85
CA ASN A 27 -9.55 -31.32 -23.21
C ASN A 27 -9.04 -29.89 -23.46
N THR A 28 -8.21 -29.37 -22.56
CA THR A 28 -7.53 -28.07 -22.69
C THR A 28 -6.03 -28.29 -22.75
N ASN A 29 -5.37 -27.63 -23.70
CA ASN A 29 -3.92 -27.63 -23.80
C ASN A 29 -3.36 -26.64 -22.78
N VAL A 30 -2.57 -27.14 -21.83
CA VAL A 30 -2.02 -26.35 -20.74
C VAL A 30 -0.53 -26.59 -20.56
N VAL A 31 0.17 -25.55 -20.14
CA VAL A 31 1.52 -25.64 -19.58
C VAL A 31 1.40 -25.60 -18.06
N LEU A 32 2.03 -26.56 -17.38
CA LEU A 32 2.10 -26.55 -15.93
C LEU A 32 3.20 -25.58 -15.49
N PHE A 33 2.89 -24.70 -14.56
CA PHE A 33 3.87 -23.75 -14.05
C PHE A 33 5.03 -24.47 -13.32
N SER A 34 4.77 -25.63 -12.71
CA SER A 34 5.80 -26.49 -12.12
C SER A 34 6.84 -26.97 -13.14
N ASP A 35 6.44 -27.22 -14.38
CA ASP A 35 7.35 -27.63 -15.46
C ASP A 35 8.25 -26.45 -15.87
N ILE A 36 7.79 -25.21 -15.72
CA ILE A 36 8.61 -24.00 -15.92
C ILE A 36 9.60 -23.86 -14.75
N GLN A 37 9.10 -24.00 -13.52
CA GLN A 37 9.91 -23.86 -12.31
C GLN A 37 11.00 -24.94 -12.17
N SER A 38 10.83 -26.11 -12.78
CA SER A 38 11.91 -27.12 -12.81
C SER A 38 13.13 -26.69 -13.61
N PHE A 39 12.97 -25.78 -14.59
CA PHE A 39 14.10 -25.19 -15.32
C PHE A 39 14.55 -23.87 -14.71
N ILE A 40 13.60 -23.08 -14.21
CA ILE A 40 13.83 -21.73 -13.68
C ILE A 40 13.11 -21.60 -12.34
N PRO A 41 13.74 -22.05 -11.23
CA PRO A 41 13.10 -22.09 -9.91
C PRO A 41 12.61 -20.73 -9.41
N SER A 42 13.24 -19.64 -9.85
CA SER A 42 12.89 -18.25 -9.51
C SER A 42 11.72 -17.68 -10.31
N ALA A 43 11.12 -18.45 -11.24
CA ALA A 43 9.99 -17.98 -12.03
C ALA A 43 8.77 -17.70 -11.11
N THR A 44 8.27 -16.47 -11.19
CA THR A 44 7.08 -16.00 -10.46
C THR A 44 5.88 -15.85 -11.39
N GLY A 45 6.11 -15.67 -12.69
CA GLY A 45 5.06 -15.55 -13.70
C GLY A 45 5.57 -15.69 -15.12
N VAL A 46 4.67 -15.54 -16.08
CA VAL A 46 4.97 -15.64 -17.51
C VAL A 46 4.27 -14.50 -18.23
N VAL A 47 4.95 -13.92 -19.22
CA VAL A 47 4.49 -12.80 -20.03
C VAL A 47 4.49 -13.20 -21.51
N SER A 48 3.49 -12.74 -22.26
CA SER A 48 3.45 -12.86 -23.71
C SER A 48 3.09 -11.49 -24.29
N ASN A 49 3.92 -10.98 -25.21
CA ASN A 49 3.72 -9.64 -25.81
C ASN A 49 3.54 -8.55 -24.75
N ASP A 50 4.44 -8.50 -23.77
CA ASP A 50 4.44 -7.55 -22.64
C ASP A 50 3.18 -7.59 -21.75
N LYS A 51 2.34 -8.63 -21.87
CA LYS A 51 1.17 -8.86 -21.02
C LYS A 51 1.36 -10.11 -20.16
N LEU A 52 1.08 -9.98 -18.87
CA LEU A 52 1.06 -11.10 -17.93
C LEU A 52 0.01 -12.13 -18.36
N ILE A 53 0.42 -13.39 -18.44
CA ILE A 53 -0.50 -14.50 -18.74
C ILE A 53 -1.12 -14.98 -17.43
N PRO A 54 -2.45 -14.92 -17.26
CA PRO A 54 -3.09 -15.34 -16.02
C PRO A 54 -3.04 -16.86 -15.84
N PHE A 55 -2.97 -17.29 -14.58
CA PHE A 55 -3.19 -18.70 -14.25
C PHE A 55 -4.67 -19.05 -14.39
N VAL A 56 -4.97 -20.29 -14.76
CA VAL A 56 -6.34 -20.79 -14.82
C VAL A 56 -6.92 -20.86 -13.40
N ILE A 57 -8.06 -20.22 -13.20
CA ILE A 57 -8.84 -20.21 -11.96
C ILE A 57 -10.01 -21.16 -12.13
N ASP A 58 -10.33 -21.92 -11.08
CA ASP A 58 -11.55 -22.73 -11.06
C ASP A 58 -12.77 -21.81 -11.04
N ALA A 59 -13.61 -21.89 -12.08
CA ALA A 59 -14.79 -21.05 -12.24
C ALA A 59 -15.82 -21.23 -11.11
N SER A 60 -15.84 -22.40 -10.45
CA SER A 60 -16.82 -22.70 -9.41
C SER A 60 -16.41 -22.16 -8.03
N THR A 61 -15.11 -22.20 -7.72
CA THR A 61 -14.58 -21.83 -6.41
C THR A 61 -13.88 -20.47 -6.41
N GLY A 62 -13.52 -19.93 -7.57
CA GLY A 62 -12.67 -18.75 -7.71
C GLY A 62 -11.22 -18.97 -7.24
N ALA A 63 -10.86 -20.22 -6.90
CA ALA A 63 -9.53 -20.55 -6.42
C ALA A 63 -8.57 -20.88 -7.57
N GLN A 64 -7.28 -20.59 -7.38
CA GLN A 64 -6.25 -21.02 -8.33
C GLN A 64 -6.15 -22.55 -8.35
N LEU A 65 -6.10 -23.13 -9.53
CA LEU A 65 -5.90 -24.58 -9.67
C LEU A 65 -4.50 -24.97 -9.17
N ILE A 66 -4.43 -26.08 -8.43
CA ILE A 66 -3.18 -26.71 -8.00
C ILE A 66 -3.05 -28.06 -8.72
N PRO A 67 -1.99 -28.30 -9.53
CA PRO A 67 -0.90 -27.38 -9.85
C PRO A 67 -1.35 -26.20 -10.73
N LYS A 68 -0.65 -25.06 -10.62
CA LYS A 68 -0.91 -23.84 -11.41
C LYS A 68 -0.77 -24.15 -12.90
N ARG A 69 -1.74 -23.70 -13.69
CA ARG A 69 -1.86 -24.00 -15.13
C ARG A 69 -1.93 -22.71 -15.93
N ILE A 70 -1.33 -22.73 -17.11
CA ILE A 70 -1.40 -21.67 -18.11
C ILE A 70 -2.02 -22.27 -19.37
N GLU A 71 -3.15 -21.74 -19.82
CA GLU A 71 -3.82 -22.22 -21.02
C GLU A 71 -3.09 -21.77 -22.29
N VAL A 72 -2.91 -22.70 -23.23
CA VAL A 72 -2.26 -22.45 -24.52
C VAL A 72 -3.30 -22.46 -25.62
N THR A 73 -3.68 -21.28 -26.11
CA THR A 73 -4.66 -21.14 -27.20
C THR A 73 -4.09 -21.54 -28.56
N TYR A 74 -2.81 -21.26 -28.82
CA TYR A 74 -2.13 -21.57 -30.08
C TYR A 74 -0.69 -22.02 -29.82
N ALA A 75 -0.42 -23.30 -30.09
CA ALA A 75 0.94 -23.84 -29.99
C ALA A 75 1.81 -23.30 -31.13
N GLY A 76 2.93 -22.63 -30.80
CA GLY A 76 4.09 -22.56 -31.71
C GLY A 76 4.47 -21.20 -32.32
N THR A 77 3.71 -20.12 -32.13
CA THR A 77 4.09 -18.80 -32.71
C THR A 77 4.60 -17.80 -31.68
N ASN A 78 4.06 -17.81 -30.47
CA ASN A 78 4.43 -16.84 -29.44
C ASN A 78 5.51 -17.42 -28.53
N ILE A 79 6.62 -16.69 -28.38
CA ILE A 79 7.63 -16.99 -27.35
C ILE A 79 7.18 -16.26 -26.10
N TRP A 80 7.06 -16.98 -24.99
CA TRP A 80 6.74 -16.39 -23.69
C TRP A 80 8.02 -15.93 -22.99
N ASP A 81 8.01 -14.78 -22.32
CA ASP A 81 9.11 -14.33 -21.48
C ASP A 81 8.79 -14.64 -20.00
N ILE A 82 9.79 -15.06 -19.22
CA ILE A 82 9.59 -15.37 -17.80
C ILE A 82 9.71 -14.09 -16.97
N LEU A 83 8.73 -13.88 -16.10
CA LEU A 83 8.90 -12.99 -14.95
C LEU A 83 9.54 -13.79 -13.84
N TYR A 84 10.68 -13.30 -13.39
CA TYR A 84 11.36 -13.78 -12.21
C TYR A 84 11.58 -12.56 -11.31
N SER A 85 11.45 -12.76 -10.01
CA SER A 85 11.99 -11.79 -9.09
C SER A 85 13.47 -12.12 -9.00
N GLU A 86 14.30 -11.22 -9.52
CA GLU A 86 15.72 -11.21 -9.21
C GLU A 86 15.80 -10.77 -7.74
N VAL A 87 15.44 -11.68 -6.84
CA VAL A 87 15.79 -11.54 -5.43
C VAL A 87 17.30 -11.61 -5.47
N ASN A 88 17.92 -10.44 -5.52
CA ASN A 88 19.34 -10.32 -5.29
C ASN A 88 19.48 -10.72 -3.82
N ASP A 89 19.69 -12.02 -3.59
CA ASP A 89 19.77 -12.61 -2.25
C ASP A 89 20.77 -11.82 -1.41
N GLN A 90 21.77 -11.22 -2.05
CA GLN A 90 22.73 -10.32 -1.42
C GLN A 90 22.10 -9.00 -0.94
N GLU A 91 21.31 -8.31 -1.75
CA GLU A 91 20.69 -7.03 -1.37
C GLU A 91 19.60 -7.21 -0.32
N THR A 92 18.79 -8.27 -0.47
CA THR A 92 17.79 -8.63 0.53
C THR A 92 18.43 -9.08 1.84
N SER A 93 19.50 -9.87 1.80
CA SER A 93 20.26 -10.24 3.00
C SER A 93 20.91 -9.03 3.67
N VAL A 94 21.49 -8.10 2.89
CA VAL A 94 22.06 -6.84 3.43
C VAL A 94 20.97 -5.99 4.08
N ARG A 95 19.79 -5.88 3.44
CA ARG A 95 18.66 -5.13 4.00
C ARG A 95 18.12 -5.78 5.27
N ILE A 96 18.04 -7.11 5.33
CA ILE A 96 17.64 -7.86 6.53
C ILE A 96 18.65 -7.63 7.65
N ALA A 97 19.95 -7.80 7.39
CA ALA A 97 21.00 -7.57 8.38
C ALA A 97 20.98 -6.11 8.91
N LEU A 98 20.70 -5.13 8.04
CA LEU A 98 20.54 -3.73 8.45
C LEU A 98 19.31 -3.53 9.35
N LEU A 99 18.19 -4.19 9.06
CA LEU A 99 16.99 -4.11 9.89
C LEU A 99 17.21 -4.78 11.25
N GLU A 100 17.88 -5.92 11.29
CA GLU A 100 18.28 -6.61 12.53
C GLU A 100 19.17 -5.70 13.40
N SER A 101 20.17 -5.04 12.81
CA SER A 101 21.02 -4.08 13.53
C SER A 101 20.21 -2.89 14.09
N LYS A 102 19.27 -2.35 13.32
CA LYS A 102 18.39 -1.26 13.80
C LYS A 102 17.46 -1.71 14.93
N TYR A 103 17.02 -2.96 14.90
CA TYR A 103 16.17 -3.54 15.94
C TYR A 103 16.95 -3.69 17.25
N GLU A 104 18.17 -4.20 17.21
CA GLU A 104 19.07 -4.27 18.37
C GLU A 104 19.36 -2.89 18.96
N ASP A 105 19.59 -1.88 18.11
CA ASP A 105 19.75 -0.49 18.56
C ASP A 105 18.51 0.03 19.30
N LEU A 106 17.31 -0.32 18.81
CA LEU A 106 16.05 0.05 19.46
C LEU A 106 15.88 -0.66 20.80
N ILE A 107 16.22 -1.95 20.91
CA ILE A 107 16.22 -2.69 22.19
C ILE A 107 17.15 -2.00 23.19
N ASN A 108 18.37 -1.69 22.77
CA ASN A 108 19.35 -1.02 23.63
C ASN A 108 18.90 0.38 24.07
N ARG A 109 18.16 1.10 23.22
CA ARG A 109 17.55 2.39 23.59
C ARG A 109 16.39 2.22 24.57
N LEU A 110 15.55 1.20 24.38
CA LEU A 110 14.46 0.88 25.30
C LEU A 110 14.99 0.50 26.69
N ASP A 111 16.04 -0.31 26.77
CA ASP A 111 16.68 -0.69 28.03
C ASP A 111 17.33 0.50 28.77
N ARG A 112 17.71 1.56 28.05
CA ARG A 112 18.18 2.81 28.67
C ARG A 112 17.03 3.67 29.19
N ILE A 113 15.88 3.67 28.52
CA ILE A 113 14.72 4.50 28.87
C ILE A 113 13.89 3.85 29.99
N LEU A 114 13.91 2.53 30.08
CA LEU A 114 13.40 1.79 31.23
C LEU A 114 14.54 1.69 32.23
N PRO A 115 14.72 2.66 33.17
CA PRO A 115 15.66 2.46 34.26
C PRO A 115 15.25 1.15 34.92
N GLY A 116 16.11 0.14 34.79
CA GLY A 116 15.96 -1.10 35.50
C GLY A 116 15.63 -0.72 36.92
N ASN A 117 14.46 -1.15 37.40
CA ASN A 117 14.00 -0.99 38.76
C ASN A 117 14.87 -1.89 39.65
N THR A 118 16.18 -1.66 39.63
CA THR A 118 17.19 -2.33 40.42
C THR A 118 17.13 -1.71 41.80
N GLY A 119 16.20 -2.25 42.59
CA GLY A 119 16.40 -2.37 44.03
C GLY A 119 16.43 -1.04 44.78
N HIS A 120 15.28 -0.39 44.90
CA HIS A 120 14.86 -0.02 46.25
C HIS A 120 14.14 -1.21 46.86
N GLN A 121 14.95 -2.14 47.37
CA GLN A 121 14.47 -3.12 48.34
C GLN A 121 14.16 -2.33 49.61
N PRO A 122 12.90 -2.20 50.04
CA PRO A 122 12.59 -1.52 51.29
C PRO A 122 13.28 -2.26 52.44
N PRO A 123 13.78 -1.54 53.46
CA PRO A 123 14.38 -2.17 54.62
C PRO A 123 13.30 -2.98 55.34
N TYR A 124 13.34 -4.31 55.19
CA TYR A 124 12.52 -5.19 56.00
C TYR A 124 12.90 -4.98 57.47
N PRO A 125 11.94 -4.71 58.37
CA PRO A 125 12.22 -4.68 59.79
C PRO A 125 12.68 -6.07 60.24
N LEU A 126 13.83 -6.10 60.91
CA LEU A 126 14.35 -7.22 61.67
C LEU A 126 13.29 -7.73 62.65
N PHE A 127 12.51 -8.73 62.25
CA PHE A 127 11.74 -9.55 63.16
C PHE A 127 12.62 -10.70 63.67
N HIS A 128 13.20 -10.50 64.85
CA HIS A 128 13.73 -11.59 65.66
C HIS A 128 12.55 -12.36 66.26
N SER A 129 12.12 -13.41 65.57
CA SER A 129 11.31 -14.47 66.18
C SER A 129 12.14 -15.73 66.28
N ARG A 130 12.88 -15.78 67.39
CA ARG A 130 13.41 -17.01 67.98
C ARG A 130 12.21 -17.84 68.45
N THR A 131 11.91 -18.92 67.74
CA THR A 131 11.25 -20.08 68.36
C THR A 131 11.83 -21.34 67.77
N GLN A 132 12.55 -22.03 68.64
CA GLN A 132 13.18 -23.32 68.49
C GLN A 132 12.20 -24.33 69.07
N VAL A 133 11.62 -25.23 68.27
CA VAL A 133 11.08 -26.53 68.71
C VAL A 133 11.09 -27.49 67.51
N ASP A 134 12.08 -28.38 67.54
CA ASP A 134 12.04 -29.84 67.40
C ASP A 134 11.11 -30.56 66.39
N GLU A 135 11.82 -31.42 65.64
CA GLU A 135 11.52 -32.83 65.35
C GLU A 135 10.30 -33.23 64.51
N ASP A 136 10.64 -33.97 63.45
CA ASP A 136 10.13 -35.28 63.03
C ASP A 136 9.68 -35.20 61.56
N GLY A 137 10.48 -35.67 60.59
CA GLY A 137 10.67 -37.09 60.36
C GLY A 137 9.62 -37.58 59.36
N THR A 138 9.93 -37.59 58.05
CA THR A 138 9.64 -38.72 57.15
C THR A 138 10.06 -38.46 55.71
N ASP A 139 10.69 -39.48 55.17
CA ASP A 139 11.10 -39.70 53.79
C ASP A 139 9.98 -39.42 52.76
N SER A 140 10.34 -38.88 51.61
CA SER A 140 9.93 -39.52 50.35
C SER A 140 10.77 -39.08 49.17
N SER A 141 11.35 -40.10 48.54
CA SER A 141 12.20 -40.10 47.36
C SER A 141 11.44 -39.69 46.10
N GLY A 142 12.12 -39.04 45.16
CA GLY A 142 11.58 -38.72 43.84
C GLY A 142 12.65 -38.21 42.88
N SER A 143 13.58 -39.10 42.50
CA SER A 143 14.51 -38.87 41.39
C SER A 143 13.76 -38.61 40.09
N PHE A 144 14.09 -37.53 39.39
CA PHE A 144 13.89 -37.43 37.94
C PHE A 144 15.21 -36.98 37.30
N GLU A 145 15.91 -37.96 36.76
CA GLU A 145 17.05 -37.78 35.86
C GLU A 145 16.53 -37.21 34.53
N SER A 146 17.13 -36.12 34.07
CA SER A 146 17.00 -35.66 32.68
C SER A 146 18.28 -36.00 31.93
N PRO A 147 18.20 -36.65 30.75
CA PRO A 147 19.37 -37.14 30.04
C PRO A 147 20.05 -36.02 29.27
N THR A 148 21.32 -35.79 29.61
CA THR A 148 22.26 -34.96 28.84
C THR A 148 22.71 -35.72 27.59
N THR A 149 22.12 -35.42 26.44
CA THR A 149 22.63 -35.89 25.14
C THR A 149 23.85 -35.07 24.75
N GLY A 150 25.03 -35.68 24.92
CA GLY A 150 26.28 -35.19 24.34
C GLY A 150 26.31 -35.41 22.84
N LEU A 151 26.56 -34.33 22.09
CA LEU A 151 26.96 -34.39 20.70
C LEU A 151 28.40 -33.84 20.61
N ARG A 152 29.31 -34.77 20.38
CA ARG A 152 30.69 -34.54 19.95
C ARG A 152 30.67 -33.86 18.59
N HIS A 153 31.33 -32.71 18.48
CA HIS A 153 31.74 -32.17 17.18
C HIS A 153 33.23 -32.44 17.01
N ASP A 154 33.54 -33.27 16.01
CA ASP A 154 34.90 -33.54 15.56
C ASP A 154 35.51 -32.28 14.93
N SER A 155 36.69 -31.92 15.41
CA SER A 155 37.59 -30.97 14.77
C SER A 155 38.14 -31.58 13.48
N VAL A 156 37.89 -30.91 12.35
CA VAL A 156 38.63 -31.12 11.11
C VAL A 156 39.48 -29.88 10.87
N ASP A 157 40.79 -30.06 11.00
CA ASP A 157 41.82 -29.12 10.55
C ASP A 157 41.67 -28.91 9.03
N ILE A 158 41.41 -27.68 8.62
CA ILE A 158 41.60 -27.25 7.23
C ILE A 158 42.69 -26.19 7.21
N GLN A 159 43.81 -26.59 6.59
CA GLN A 159 44.99 -25.79 6.31
C GLN A 159 44.62 -24.53 5.54
N SER A 160 44.96 -23.38 6.12
CA SER A 160 45.06 -22.09 5.47
C SER A 160 46.20 -22.13 4.44
N ASN A 161 45.85 -21.99 3.18
CA ASN A 161 46.80 -21.79 2.09
C ASN A 161 46.86 -20.28 1.82
N ASP A 162 48.04 -19.71 2.07
CA ASP A 162 48.42 -18.35 1.70
C ASP A 162 48.49 -18.19 0.17
N ASN A 163 48.39 -16.93 -0.27
CA ASN A 163 48.55 -16.35 -1.61
C ASN A 163 47.23 -15.92 -2.27
N ASP A 164 46.93 -14.62 -2.24
CA ASP A 164 47.29 -13.79 -3.38
C ASP A 164 47.13 -12.30 -3.08
N GLU A 165 48.23 -11.61 -3.32
CA GLU A 165 48.46 -10.19 -3.25
C GLU A 165 47.88 -9.53 -4.50
N LEU A 166 46.78 -8.77 -4.36
CA LEU A 166 46.31 -7.85 -5.40
C LEU A 166 46.01 -6.48 -4.81
N SER A 167 47.05 -5.65 -4.89
CA SER A 167 46.98 -4.19 -4.77
C SER A 167 46.08 -3.62 -5.87
N VAL A 168 44.93 -3.07 -5.49
CA VAL A 168 44.17 -2.15 -6.33
C VAL A 168 44.01 -0.85 -5.57
N GLU A 169 44.72 0.16 -6.04
CA GLU A 169 44.62 1.55 -5.60
C GLU A 169 43.17 2.02 -5.84
N SER A 170 42.41 2.20 -4.76
CA SER A 170 41.12 2.92 -4.81
C SER A 170 41.36 4.38 -4.45
N GLU A 171 41.10 5.19 -5.46
CA GLU A 171 41.14 6.64 -5.44
C GLU A 171 40.18 7.21 -4.40
N ASN A 172 40.66 8.27 -3.76
CA ASN A 172 39.95 9.06 -2.77
C ASN A 172 38.64 9.61 -3.33
N ASN A 173 37.51 9.24 -2.72
CA ASN A 173 36.30 10.05 -2.80
C ASN A 173 35.71 10.22 -1.40
N ALA A 174 36.07 11.34 -0.77
CA ALA A 174 35.55 11.78 0.50
C ALA A 174 34.07 12.15 0.32
N CYS A 175 33.17 11.30 0.82
CA CYS A 175 31.77 11.68 1.04
C CYS A 175 31.64 12.12 2.49
N GLU A 176 31.49 13.43 2.67
CA GLU A 176 31.20 14.12 3.93
C GLU A 176 29.92 13.52 4.56
N ILE A 177 30.09 12.77 5.64
CA ILE A 177 28.98 12.28 6.47
C ILE A 177 28.48 13.46 7.31
N VAL A 178 27.46 14.15 6.81
CA VAL A 178 26.66 15.06 7.63
C VAL A 178 25.72 14.21 8.49
N SER A 179 26.08 14.08 9.76
CA SER A 179 25.26 13.43 10.79
C SER A 179 24.09 14.36 11.13
N TYR A 180 22.89 14.02 10.67
CA TYR A 180 21.67 14.67 11.16
C TYR A 180 21.22 13.99 12.45
N SER A 181 21.49 14.71 13.55
CA SER A 181 20.91 14.46 14.87
C SER A 181 19.40 14.70 14.79
N MET A 182 18.58 13.64 14.94
CA MET A 182 17.17 13.79 15.25
C MET A 182 17.02 14.01 16.75
N ASP A 183 17.21 15.25 17.17
CA ASP A 183 16.74 15.75 18.46
C ASP A 183 15.76 16.90 18.21
N SER A 184 14.62 16.83 18.90
CA SER A 184 13.71 17.93 19.18
C SER A 184 12.93 18.52 17.99
N CYS A 185 11.63 18.19 17.91
CA CYS A 185 10.64 18.97 17.17
C CYS A 185 9.59 19.52 18.14
N ASP A 186 10.05 20.32 19.09
CA ASP A 186 9.27 21.42 19.63
C ASP A 186 9.82 22.70 19.00
N ASP A 187 8.90 23.53 18.51
CA ASP A 187 9.10 24.91 18.08
C ASP A 187 9.70 25.17 16.68
N LEU A 188 8.84 25.20 15.66
CA LEU A 188 8.97 26.13 14.52
C LEU A 188 7.58 26.46 13.95
N ARG A 189 6.99 27.52 14.51
CA ARG A 189 6.31 28.55 13.68
C ARG A 189 7.26 28.89 12.54
N HIS A 190 6.83 28.84 11.29
CA HIS A 190 7.20 29.71 10.15
C HIS A 190 6.61 29.09 8.87
N ASN A 191 5.44 29.62 8.47
CA ASN A 191 4.91 29.50 7.12
C ASN A 191 5.88 30.11 6.10
N PRO A 192 6.05 29.50 4.92
CA PRO A 192 6.43 30.26 3.74
C PRO A 192 5.53 29.88 2.55
N ILE A 193 4.28 30.32 2.54
CA ILE A 193 3.54 30.56 1.28
C ILE A 193 2.76 31.87 1.43
N ALA A 194 3.50 32.98 1.39
CA ALA A 194 2.97 34.30 1.12
C ALA A 194 3.87 34.92 0.05
N ASN A 195 3.47 34.77 -1.21
CA ASN A 195 3.80 35.68 -2.31
C ASN A 195 2.98 35.30 -3.55
N LEU A 196 1.71 35.67 -3.55
CA LEU A 196 0.99 36.03 -4.77
C LEU A 196 0.18 37.30 -4.44
N ALA A 197 0.91 38.42 -4.33
CA ALA A 197 0.31 39.74 -4.23
C ALA A 197 -0.14 40.19 -5.63
N VAL A 198 -1.47 40.12 -5.83
CA VAL A 198 -2.33 41.19 -6.35
C VAL A 198 -1.63 42.23 -7.23
N ALA A 199 -1.75 42.06 -8.55
CA ALA A 199 -1.92 43.19 -9.46
C ALA A 199 -3.43 43.37 -9.65
N ALA A 200 -3.95 44.46 -9.09
CA ALA A 200 -5.33 44.89 -9.24
C ALA A 200 -5.51 45.51 -10.63
N GLU A 201 -6.19 44.80 -11.53
CA GLU A 201 -6.88 45.43 -12.66
C GLU A 201 -8.37 45.47 -12.37
N SER A 202 -8.84 46.72 -12.27
CA SER A 202 -10.20 47.13 -11.97
C SER A 202 -11.11 46.81 -13.16
N VAL A 203 -11.96 45.80 -13.02
CA VAL A 203 -13.17 45.68 -13.84
C VAL A 203 -14.37 45.81 -12.90
N GLU A 204 -14.90 47.03 -12.87
CA GLU A 204 -16.15 47.36 -12.20
C GLU A 204 -17.31 46.67 -12.93
N HIS A 205 -17.82 45.57 -12.38
CA HIS A 205 -19.14 45.08 -12.73
C HIS A 205 -20.10 45.32 -11.58
N THR A 206 -20.73 46.49 -11.65
CA THR A 206 -21.94 46.91 -10.95
C THR A 206 -22.99 45.81 -11.02
N THR A 207 -23.22 45.11 -9.91
CA THR A 207 -24.41 44.28 -9.71
C THR A 207 -25.53 45.20 -9.24
N THR A 208 -26.32 45.69 -10.19
CA THR A 208 -27.55 46.43 -9.91
C THR A 208 -28.60 45.45 -9.40
N ILE A 209 -28.89 45.53 -8.11
CA ILE A 209 -30.13 45.01 -7.52
C ILE A 209 -31.25 45.94 -7.99
N THR A 210 -32.11 45.50 -8.92
CA THR A 210 -33.34 46.21 -9.27
C THR A 210 -34.54 45.30 -9.07
N ASN A 211 -35.38 45.74 -8.14
CA ASN A 211 -36.68 45.22 -7.79
C ASN A 211 -37.70 45.26 -8.94
N ASN A 212 -38.62 44.32 -8.84
CA ASN A 212 -39.91 44.19 -9.53
C ASN A 212 -40.66 45.50 -9.84
N ASN A 213 -41.16 45.57 -11.08
CA ASN A 213 -42.52 45.92 -11.53
C ASN A 213 -42.49 46.89 -12.71
N GLN A 214 -42.85 46.43 -13.91
CA GLN A 214 -44.02 46.90 -14.66
C GLN A 214 -44.03 46.34 -16.09
N ASP A 215 -45.22 45.85 -16.46
CA ASP A 215 -45.77 45.62 -17.79
C ASP A 215 -45.07 46.34 -18.96
N ALA A 216 -44.49 45.55 -19.86
CA ALA A 216 -44.40 45.89 -21.27
C ALA A 216 -44.30 44.60 -22.11
N MET A 217 -45.37 44.29 -22.84
CA MET A 217 -45.38 43.26 -23.89
C MET A 217 -44.38 43.66 -24.98
N VAL A 218 -43.27 42.94 -25.08
CA VAL A 218 -42.39 42.94 -26.27
C VAL A 218 -42.31 41.50 -26.78
N PRO A 219 -42.82 41.19 -27.98
CA PRO A 219 -42.61 39.90 -28.64
C PRO A 219 -41.24 39.93 -29.30
N GLY A 220 -40.20 39.67 -28.51
CA GLY A 220 -38.80 39.63 -28.96
C GLY A 220 -38.30 38.19 -29.02
N SER A 221 -38.19 37.67 -30.24
CA SER A 221 -37.29 36.59 -30.68
C SER A 221 -36.63 35.76 -29.57
N GLY A 222 -37.26 34.65 -29.21
CA GLY A 222 -36.58 33.58 -28.50
C GLY A 222 -35.50 33.02 -29.40
N ASP A 223 -34.25 33.24 -29.01
CA ASP A 223 -33.09 32.52 -29.53
C ASP A 223 -33.15 31.11 -28.92
N PRO A 224 -33.40 30.07 -29.74
CA PRO A 224 -33.42 28.71 -29.25
C PRO A 224 -31.99 28.18 -29.14
N ASP A 225 -31.74 27.49 -28.03
CA ASP A 225 -30.70 26.46 -27.92
C ASP A 225 -29.25 26.94 -27.90
N GLU A 226 -28.87 27.80 -26.94
CA GLU A 226 -27.48 27.80 -26.51
C GLU A 226 -27.23 26.52 -25.69
N PRO A 227 -26.40 25.58 -26.16
CA PRO A 227 -26.22 24.29 -25.49
C PRO A 227 -25.66 24.50 -24.08
N PRO A 228 -26.06 23.68 -23.09
CA PRO A 228 -25.59 23.80 -21.71
C PRO A 228 -24.06 23.84 -21.70
N SER A 229 -23.51 24.94 -21.17
CA SER A 229 -22.06 25.14 -21.18
C SER A 229 -21.37 24.00 -20.43
N TYR A 230 -20.33 23.45 -21.04
CA TYR A 230 -19.51 22.38 -20.49
C TYR A 230 -19.00 22.68 -19.07
N GLU A 231 -18.77 23.97 -18.76
CA GLU A 231 -18.34 24.44 -17.44
C GLU A 231 -19.35 24.10 -16.33
N ASN A 232 -20.65 24.26 -16.59
CA ASN A 232 -21.70 23.92 -15.63
C ASN A 232 -21.76 22.42 -15.36
N SER A 233 -21.43 21.60 -16.37
CA SER A 233 -21.34 20.13 -16.23
C SER A 233 -20.16 19.70 -15.36
N ILE A 234 -18.98 20.33 -15.54
CA ILE A 234 -17.80 20.04 -14.70
C ILE A 234 -18.07 20.40 -13.24
N LEU A 235 -18.59 21.60 -12.97
CA LEU A 235 -18.90 22.03 -11.61
C LEU A 235 -19.97 21.15 -10.95
N GLY A 236 -20.96 20.71 -11.73
CA GLY A 236 -21.94 19.72 -11.29
C GLY A 236 -21.28 18.42 -10.83
N ASN A 237 -20.36 17.88 -11.65
CA ASN A 237 -19.66 16.65 -11.30
C ASN A 237 -18.70 16.80 -10.12
N ILE A 238 -18.02 17.95 -9.96
CA ILE A 238 -17.21 18.23 -8.77
C ILE A 238 -18.09 18.23 -7.52
N ARG A 239 -19.29 18.83 -7.58
CA ARG A 239 -20.24 18.81 -6.47
C ARG A 239 -20.68 17.38 -6.13
N THR A 240 -21.07 16.59 -7.13
CA THR A 240 -21.42 15.17 -6.93
C THR A 240 -20.28 14.40 -6.28
N LEU A 241 -19.04 14.60 -6.74
CA LEU A 241 -17.88 13.93 -6.18
C LEU A 241 -17.59 14.37 -4.73
N THR A 242 -17.81 15.65 -4.42
CA THR A 242 -17.72 16.21 -3.06
C THR A 242 -18.76 15.56 -2.15
N GLU A 243 -20.01 15.45 -2.60
CA GLU A 243 -21.06 14.76 -1.85
C GLU A 243 -20.69 13.30 -1.58
N LYS A 244 -20.09 12.60 -2.54
CA LYS A 244 -19.59 11.22 -2.37
C LYS A 244 -18.46 11.12 -1.35
N LEU A 245 -17.54 12.08 -1.35
CA LEU A 245 -16.45 12.15 -0.36
C LEU A 245 -17.01 12.36 1.05
N LEU A 246 -18.00 13.25 1.20
CA LEU A 246 -18.66 13.52 2.49
C LEU A 246 -19.49 12.33 2.97
N GLU A 247 -20.22 11.67 2.08
CA GLU A 247 -20.95 10.42 2.38
C GLU A 247 -19.98 9.38 2.94
N PHE A 248 -18.88 9.10 2.23
CA PHE A 248 -17.83 8.19 2.69
C PHE A 248 -17.22 8.59 4.04
N GLU A 249 -16.85 9.86 4.22
CA GLU A 249 -16.25 10.36 5.48
C GLU A 249 -17.17 10.17 6.68
N SER A 250 -18.49 10.33 6.49
CA SER A 250 -19.49 10.23 7.55
C SER A 250 -19.62 8.82 8.12
N HIS A 251 -19.30 7.80 7.32
CA HIS A 251 -19.34 6.39 7.71
C HIS A 251 -18.07 5.89 8.41
N ILE A 252 -17.03 6.74 8.49
CA ILE A 252 -15.81 6.45 9.24
C ILE A 252 -15.97 6.97 10.66
N ALA A 253 -15.91 6.07 11.65
CA ALA A 253 -16.08 6.47 13.05
C ALA A 253 -14.97 7.41 13.54
N ASN A 254 -15.31 8.42 14.36
CA ASN A 254 -14.36 9.44 14.85
C ASN A 254 -13.14 8.88 15.60
N ARG A 255 -13.26 7.70 16.23
CA ARG A 255 -12.13 7.02 16.90
C ARG A 255 -11.00 6.60 15.95
N HIS A 256 -11.29 6.57 14.65
CA HIS A 256 -10.36 6.18 13.59
C HIS A 256 -9.79 7.40 12.84
N LYS A 257 -10.09 8.61 13.31
CA LYS A 257 -9.60 9.87 12.78
C LYS A 257 -8.65 10.52 13.79
N SER A 258 -7.67 11.26 13.32
CA SER A 258 -6.71 11.94 14.19
C SER A 258 -7.41 13.01 15.05
N PRO A 259 -6.99 13.22 16.31
CA PRO A 259 -7.59 14.27 17.15
C PRO A 259 -7.47 15.67 16.55
N ARG A 260 -6.36 15.94 15.83
CA ARG A 260 -6.15 17.20 15.12
C ARG A 260 -7.20 17.41 14.02
N TRP A 261 -7.47 16.38 13.23
CA TRP A 261 -8.51 16.44 12.21
C TRP A 261 -9.88 16.78 12.79
N LEU A 262 -10.26 16.15 13.90
CA LEU A 262 -11.57 16.38 14.51
C LEU A 262 -11.79 17.85 14.93
N ALA A 263 -10.72 18.58 15.28
CA ALA A 263 -10.79 20.01 15.57
C ALA A 263 -11.03 20.86 14.31
N GLU A 264 -10.46 20.46 13.17
CA GLU A 264 -10.54 21.17 11.89
C GLU A 264 -11.70 20.68 11.00
N ARG A 265 -12.32 19.54 11.35
CA ARG A 265 -13.34 18.84 10.55
C ARG A 265 -14.50 19.74 10.14
N ASN A 266 -15.00 20.58 11.05
CA ASN A 266 -16.10 21.47 10.73
C ASN A 266 -15.72 22.45 9.62
N GLU A 267 -14.52 23.01 9.64
CA GLU A 267 -14.05 23.88 8.56
C GLU A 267 -13.94 23.09 7.24
N TRP A 268 -13.34 21.90 7.30
CA TRP A 268 -13.19 21.02 6.15
C TRP A 268 -14.52 20.65 5.49
N LEU A 269 -15.58 20.38 6.27
CA LEU A 269 -16.93 20.07 5.77
C LEU A 269 -17.58 21.24 5.01
N HIS A 270 -17.24 22.49 5.33
CA HIS A 270 -17.81 23.66 4.66
C HIS A 270 -17.01 24.06 3.41
N ARG A 271 -15.86 23.43 3.13
CA ARG A 271 -15.09 23.69 1.92
C ARG A 271 -15.80 23.07 0.72
N THR A 272 -16.19 23.91 -0.23
CA THR A 272 -16.73 23.50 -1.53
C THR A 272 -15.64 23.64 -2.58
N PRO A 273 -15.01 22.54 -3.04
CA PRO A 273 -13.98 22.62 -4.07
C PRO A 273 -14.60 23.12 -5.38
N GLY A 274 -13.99 24.13 -5.98
CA GLY A 274 -14.40 24.71 -7.27
C GLY A 274 -13.64 24.15 -8.46
N ASN A 275 -12.57 23.38 -8.24
CA ASN A 275 -11.77 22.76 -9.29
C ASN A 275 -11.22 21.39 -8.84
N ILE A 276 -10.59 20.70 -9.79
CA ILE A 276 -10.04 19.34 -9.63
C ILE A 276 -8.95 19.33 -8.56
N GLU A 277 -8.08 20.34 -8.54
CA GLU A 277 -6.95 20.45 -7.63
C GLU A 277 -7.40 20.66 -6.17
N GLN A 278 -8.43 21.49 -5.95
CA GLN A 278 -9.03 21.70 -4.64
C GLN A 278 -9.70 20.43 -4.12
N PHE A 279 -10.38 19.68 -4.99
CA PHE A 279 -10.94 18.38 -4.59
C PHE A 279 -9.82 17.39 -4.25
N ALA A 280 -8.77 17.33 -5.07
CA ALA A 280 -7.61 16.46 -4.83
C ALA A 280 -6.97 16.74 -3.46
N PHE A 281 -6.79 18.02 -3.12
CA PHE A 281 -6.31 18.43 -1.81
C PHE A 281 -7.24 17.99 -0.68
N GLN A 282 -8.55 18.19 -0.84
CA GLN A 282 -9.56 17.77 0.14
C GLN A 282 -9.56 16.25 0.38
N LEU A 283 -9.34 15.45 -0.68
CA LEU A 283 -9.21 14.00 -0.61
C LEU A 283 -7.93 13.56 0.12
N VAL A 284 -6.79 14.22 -0.12
CA VAL A 284 -5.53 13.96 0.60
C VAL A 284 -5.65 14.32 2.08
N GLU A 285 -6.32 15.43 2.40
CA GLU A 285 -6.59 15.82 3.79
C GLU A 285 -7.39 14.74 4.53
N LEU A 286 -8.41 14.15 3.89
CA LEU A 286 -9.15 13.03 4.47
C LEU A 286 -8.25 11.80 4.68
N GLU A 287 -7.42 11.43 3.70
CA GLU A 287 -6.48 10.31 3.85
C GLU A 287 -5.55 10.53 5.05
N MET A 288 -5.04 11.75 5.19
CA MET A 288 -4.15 12.12 6.29
C MET A 288 -4.83 12.25 7.65
N ALA A 289 -6.14 12.39 7.66
CA ALA A 289 -6.93 12.33 8.87
C ALA A 289 -7.06 10.90 9.40
N LEU A 290 -6.98 9.87 8.57
CA LEU A 290 -7.18 8.49 8.97
C LEU A 290 -5.98 7.96 9.77
N LEU A 291 -6.28 7.25 10.85
CA LEU A 291 -5.25 6.51 11.59
C LEU A 291 -4.81 5.27 10.82
N TRP A 292 -3.55 4.86 10.95
CA TRP A 292 -3.05 3.64 10.28
C TRP A 292 -3.82 2.37 10.65
N THR A 293 -4.39 2.31 11.86
CA THR A 293 -5.26 1.20 12.29
C THR A 293 -6.62 1.17 11.60
N ALA A 294 -6.98 2.23 10.88
CA ALA A 294 -8.23 2.37 10.13
C ALA A 294 -8.12 1.79 8.70
N VAL A 295 -6.90 1.57 8.23
CA VAL A 295 -6.60 1.16 6.85
C VAL A 295 -5.89 -0.19 6.84
N ALA A 296 -6.02 -0.91 5.73
CA ALA A 296 -5.34 -2.18 5.52
C ALA A 296 -3.82 -1.99 5.48
N GLU A 297 -3.06 -2.97 5.95
CA GLU A 297 -1.59 -2.92 5.93
C GLU A 297 -1.02 -2.79 4.50
N THR A 298 -1.70 -3.37 3.51
CA THR A 298 -1.35 -3.23 2.10
C THR A 298 -1.40 -1.78 1.62
N TRP A 299 -2.18 -0.91 2.27
CA TRP A 299 -2.26 0.51 1.95
C TRP A 299 -0.92 1.21 2.04
N LEU A 300 -0.04 0.81 2.98
CA LEU A 300 1.26 1.42 3.15
C LEU A 300 2.12 1.35 1.87
N ASN A 301 2.03 0.24 1.14
CA ASN A 301 2.77 0.03 -0.10
C ASN A 301 2.13 0.77 -1.28
N GLU A 302 0.80 0.95 -1.27
CA GLU A 302 0.07 1.59 -2.36
C GLU A 302 -0.04 3.12 -2.20
N ARG A 303 0.10 3.62 -0.97
CA ARG A 303 -0.14 5.02 -0.60
C ARG A 303 0.69 6.01 -1.41
N GLU A 304 1.98 5.75 -1.63
CA GLU A 304 2.83 6.64 -2.41
C GLU A 304 2.35 6.73 -3.87
N THR A 305 1.98 5.59 -4.46
CA THR A 305 1.42 5.55 -5.82
C THR A 305 0.08 6.27 -5.88
N TRP A 306 -0.77 6.09 -4.86
CA TRP A 306 -2.05 6.76 -4.75
C TRP A 306 -1.90 8.28 -4.59
N LEU A 307 -1.01 8.76 -3.72
CA LEU A 307 -0.73 10.19 -3.56
C LEU A 307 -0.25 10.82 -4.87
N ASN A 308 0.65 10.14 -5.59
CA ASN A 308 1.10 10.60 -6.91
C ASN A 308 -0.06 10.64 -7.92
N LEU A 309 -0.98 9.68 -7.89
CA LEU A 309 -2.16 9.67 -8.76
C LEU A 309 -3.08 10.85 -8.44
N VAL A 310 -3.36 11.12 -7.16
CA VAL A 310 -4.24 12.22 -6.73
C VAL A 310 -3.63 13.58 -7.05
N MET A 311 -2.35 13.78 -6.74
CA MET A 311 -1.65 15.05 -6.99
C MET A 311 -1.49 15.37 -8.48
N ASN A 312 -1.40 14.35 -9.33
CA ASN A 312 -1.30 14.51 -10.78
C ASN A 312 -2.64 14.32 -11.51
N ALA A 313 -3.76 14.26 -10.79
CA ALA A 313 -5.07 14.03 -11.38
C ALA A 313 -5.47 15.20 -12.29
N ARG A 314 -5.66 14.91 -13.58
CA ARG A 314 -6.12 15.90 -14.59
C ARG A 314 -7.60 15.79 -14.92
N SER A 315 -8.32 14.86 -14.27
CA SER A 315 -9.73 14.62 -14.54
C SER A 315 -10.44 14.06 -13.33
N LEU A 316 -11.74 14.31 -13.26
CA LEU A 316 -12.63 13.79 -12.22
C LEU A 316 -12.65 12.26 -12.21
N ARG A 317 -12.44 11.62 -13.36
CA ARG A 317 -12.29 10.16 -13.48
C ARG A 317 -11.14 9.62 -12.64
N HIS A 318 -9.98 10.28 -12.66
CA HIS A 318 -8.84 9.86 -11.83
C HIS A 318 -9.15 10.00 -10.34
N LEU A 319 -9.80 11.10 -9.95
CA LEU A 319 -10.17 11.37 -8.56
C LEU A 319 -11.25 10.40 -8.04
N ALA A 320 -12.26 10.08 -8.85
CA ALA A 320 -13.25 9.07 -8.52
C ALA A 320 -12.62 7.68 -8.32
N GLY A 321 -11.70 7.29 -9.22
CA GLY A 321 -10.93 6.06 -9.06
C GLY A 321 -10.05 6.07 -7.79
N ALA A 322 -9.44 7.21 -7.48
CA ALA A 322 -8.65 7.38 -6.25
C ALA A 322 -9.51 7.24 -4.99
N LEU A 323 -10.71 7.83 -4.98
CA LEU A 323 -11.65 7.74 -3.88
C LEU A 323 -12.14 6.30 -3.65
N VAL A 324 -12.44 5.56 -4.72
CA VAL A 324 -12.77 4.12 -4.64
C VAL A 324 -11.58 3.31 -4.11
N SER A 325 -10.36 3.65 -4.52
CA SER A 325 -9.16 2.97 -4.02
C SER A 325 -8.95 3.17 -2.51
N LEU A 326 -9.17 4.40 -2.02
CA LEU A 326 -9.09 4.70 -0.58
C LEU A 326 -10.17 3.96 0.22
N GLU A 327 -11.41 3.92 -0.29
CA GLU A 327 -12.51 3.16 0.31
C GLU A 327 -12.15 1.69 0.47
N ARG A 328 -11.67 1.05 -0.60
CA ARG A 328 -11.30 -0.38 -0.60
C ARG A 328 -10.27 -0.71 0.49
N HIS A 329 -9.40 0.23 0.82
CA HIS A 329 -8.36 0.04 1.83
C HIS A 329 -8.79 0.47 3.23
N THR A 330 -9.95 1.11 3.39
CA THR A 330 -10.47 1.51 4.70
C THR A 330 -11.22 0.34 5.34
N LEU A 331 -10.71 -0.17 6.46
CA LEU A 331 -11.25 -1.34 7.15
C LEU A 331 -12.40 -1.01 8.12
N VAL A 332 -12.51 0.25 8.53
CA VAL A 332 -13.33 0.66 9.67
C VAL A 332 -14.48 1.57 9.24
N LEU A 333 -15.45 0.96 8.59
CA LEU A 333 -16.70 1.60 8.18
C LEU A 333 -17.83 1.07 9.06
N ASP A 334 -18.86 1.89 9.30
CA ASP A 334 -20.03 1.43 10.05
C ASP A 334 -20.83 0.35 9.29
N GLU A 335 -21.73 -0.33 9.99
CA GLU A 335 -22.54 -1.41 9.42
C GLU A 335 -23.47 -0.92 8.30
N THR A 336 -23.88 0.35 8.35
CA THR A 336 -24.78 0.94 7.35
C THR A 336 -24.09 1.16 6.01
N TRP A 337 -22.77 1.38 6.01
CA TRP A 337 -21.96 1.52 4.80
C TRP A 337 -22.15 0.37 3.83
N SER A 338 -22.18 -0.87 4.34
CA SER A 338 -22.31 -2.06 3.50
C SER A 338 -23.58 -2.07 2.64
N SER A 339 -24.66 -1.44 3.12
CA SER A 339 -25.93 -1.34 2.38
C SER A 339 -25.92 -0.29 1.27
N ILE A 340 -25.09 0.75 1.39
CA ILE A 340 -25.02 1.85 0.42
C ILE A 340 -23.79 1.75 -0.49
N ARG A 341 -22.78 0.98 -0.09
CA ARG A 341 -21.48 0.85 -0.76
C ARG A 341 -21.61 0.51 -2.23
N GLU A 342 -22.43 -0.48 -2.58
CA GLU A 342 -22.59 -0.91 -3.97
C GLU A 342 -23.15 0.22 -4.84
N ARG A 343 -24.19 0.91 -4.37
CA ARG A 343 -24.75 2.09 -5.04
C ARG A 343 -23.71 3.20 -5.17
N TRP A 344 -23.00 3.51 -4.08
CA TRP A 344 -21.98 4.54 -4.04
C TRP A 344 -20.83 4.27 -5.02
N ILE A 345 -20.35 3.02 -5.10
CA ILE A 345 -19.33 2.59 -6.07
C ILE A 345 -19.87 2.70 -7.49
N ASN A 346 -21.10 2.25 -7.76
CA ASN A 346 -21.69 2.31 -9.10
C ASN A 346 -21.82 3.74 -9.60
N GLU A 347 -22.29 4.68 -8.77
CA GLU A 347 -22.38 6.10 -9.12
C GLU A 347 -20.99 6.71 -9.42
N LEU A 348 -19.94 6.31 -8.68
CA LEU A 348 -18.56 6.70 -8.98
C LEU A 348 -18.04 6.07 -10.28
N LEU A 349 -18.36 4.79 -10.52
CA LEU A 349 -17.96 4.08 -11.73
C LEU A 349 -18.68 4.62 -12.97
N GLU A 350 -19.92 5.10 -12.86
CA GLU A 350 -20.60 5.79 -13.95
C GLU A 350 -19.87 7.08 -14.34
N MET A 351 -19.43 7.88 -13.35
CA MET A 351 -18.58 9.05 -13.59
C MET A 351 -17.22 8.69 -14.19
N VAL A 352 -16.70 7.49 -13.87
CA VAL A 352 -15.47 6.98 -14.48
C VAL A 352 -15.74 6.56 -15.92
N VAL A 353 -16.69 5.66 -16.17
CA VAL A 353 -16.82 4.91 -17.42
C VAL A 353 -17.44 5.74 -18.54
N LEU A 354 -18.44 6.58 -18.25
CA LEU A 354 -19.20 7.29 -19.28
C LEU A 354 -18.43 8.53 -19.76
N PRO A 355 -17.98 8.57 -21.03
CA PRO A 355 -17.30 9.73 -21.58
C PRO A 355 -18.33 10.82 -21.88
N PHE A 356 -18.71 11.66 -20.90
CA PHE A 356 -19.58 12.85 -21.05
C PHE A 356 -20.53 12.78 -22.26
N SER A 357 -21.32 11.71 -22.35
CA SER A 357 -22.29 11.57 -23.41
C SER A 357 -23.42 12.52 -23.04
N HIS A 358 -23.36 13.76 -23.53
CA HIS A 358 -24.42 14.74 -23.37
C HIS A 358 -25.78 14.08 -23.70
N PRO A 359 -26.80 14.16 -22.82
CA PRO A 359 -28.18 13.96 -23.24
C PRO A 359 -28.65 15.07 -24.18
#